data_AF-A0A2E8UEK0-F1
#
_entry.id   AF-A0A2E8UEK0-F1
#
_cell.length_a   1.000
_cell.length_b   1.000
_cell.length_c   1.000
_cell.angle_alpha   90.00
_cell.angle_beta   90.00
_cell.angle_gamma   90.00
#
_symmetry.space_group_name_H-M   'P 1'
#
loop_
_entity.id
_entity.type
_entity.pdbx_description
1 polymer ?
#
loop_
_entity_poly.entity_id
_entity_poly.type
_entity_poly.pdbx_seq_one_letter_code
_entity_poly.pdbx_strand_id
1 'polypeptide(L)'
;MTYTKEKIKNAIENGIIYPDGHSIIDPDHYEGFDVTEITEVHHSDFSSPTTTIWGHDGEPKESMEGVYNLTFLYWVADKAGLEVDTPYGGRGSNARHIVKQLVEWSGADPDATR
;
A
#
# COMPACT_ATOMS: atom_id res chain seq x y z
N MET A 1 16.26 6.58 7.23
CA MET A 1 16.86 5.25 6.97
C MET A 1 16.35 4.78 5.62
N THR A 2 17.23 4.33 4.73
CA THR A 2 16.84 3.92 3.38
C THR A 2 16.64 2.40 3.33
N TYR A 3 15.55 1.91 2.73
CA TYR A 3 15.31 0.49 2.52
C TYR A 3 16.17 -0.07 1.40
N THR A 4 16.62 -1.31 1.56
CA THR A 4 17.47 -1.99 0.59
C THR A 4 16.63 -2.63 -0.52
N LYS A 5 17.25 -2.84 -1.68
CA LYS A 5 16.65 -3.61 -2.79
C LYS A 5 16.17 -4.98 -2.34
N GLU A 6 16.98 -5.67 -1.55
CA GLU A 6 16.67 -7.02 -1.04
C GLU A 6 15.45 -7.02 -0.11
N LYS A 7 15.31 -6.01 0.78
CA LYS A 7 14.13 -5.87 1.63
C LYS A 7 12.86 -5.66 0.80
N ILE A 8 12.90 -4.74 -0.17
CA ILE A 8 11.76 -4.47 -1.05
C ILE A 8 11.42 -5.69 -1.89
N LYS A 9 12.43 -6.37 -2.44
CA LYS A 9 12.27 -7.61 -3.19
C LYS A 9 11.53 -8.66 -2.38
N ASN A 10 12.03 -8.97 -1.18
CA ASN A 10 11.42 -9.96 -0.30
C ASN A 10 9.98 -9.55 0.08
N ALA A 11 9.71 -8.28 0.32
CA ALA A 11 8.37 -7.81 0.67
C ALA A 11 7.37 -7.96 -0.50
N ILE A 12 7.80 -7.75 -1.74
CA ILE A 12 6.97 -8.01 -2.94
C ILE A 12 6.72 -9.52 -3.10
N GLU A 13 7.79 -10.32 -3.02
CA GLU A 13 7.73 -11.78 -3.23
C GLU A 13 7.00 -12.53 -2.10
N ASN A 14 6.75 -11.89 -0.96
CA ASN A 14 5.92 -12.42 0.14
C ASN A 14 4.52 -11.76 0.19
N GLY A 15 4.18 -10.91 -0.76
CA GLY A 15 2.84 -10.31 -0.86
C GLY A 15 2.54 -9.19 0.13
N ILE A 16 3.55 -8.64 0.81
CA ILE A 16 3.42 -7.48 1.71
C ILE A 16 3.27 -6.19 0.88
N ILE A 17 4.03 -6.08 -0.22
CA ILE A 17 3.91 -4.97 -1.18
C ILE A 17 3.13 -5.48 -2.39
N TYR A 18 1.91 -4.97 -2.59
CA TYR A 18 1.04 -5.36 -3.70
C TYR A 18 0.21 -4.19 -4.25
N PRO A 19 -0.26 -4.24 -5.51
CA PRO A 19 -0.73 -3.08 -6.25
C PRO A 19 -2.20 -2.71 -5.97
N ASP A 20 -2.55 -2.54 -4.69
CA ASP A 20 -3.86 -2.05 -4.26
C ASP A 20 -3.81 -0.58 -3.81
N GLY A 21 -4.75 0.21 -4.31
CA GLY A 21 -4.84 1.64 -4.00
C GLY A 21 -6.00 2.01 -3.08
N HIS A 22 -6.78 1.06 -2.57
CA HIS A 22 -8.05 1.36 -1.88
C HIS A 22 -8.19 0.77 -0.49
N SER A 23 -7.49 -0.30 -0.15
CA SER A 23 -7.68 -0.94 1.16
C SER A 23 -7.02 -0.15 2.29
N ILE A 24 -7.68 -0.20 3.44
CA ILE A 24 -7.10 0.08 4.75
C ILE A 24 -6.75 -1.29 5.34
N ILE A 25 -5.51 -1.47 5.74
CA ILE A 25 -4.94 -2.77 6.12
C ILE A 25 -4.42 -2.68 7.54
N ASP A 26 -4.56 -3.78 8.28
CA ASP A 26 -3.99 -3.92 9.62
C ASP A 26 -2.47 -3.67 9.61
N PRO A 27 -1.92 -2.83 10.50
CA PRO A 27 -0.49 -2.56 10.58
C PRO A 27 0.38 -3.82 10.66
N ASP A 28 -0.10 -4.89 11.31
CA ASP A 28 0.63 -6.15 11.48
C ASP A 28 0.88 -6.88 10.14
N HIS A 29 0.10 -6.57 9.10
CA HIS A 29 0.33 -7.09 7.75
C HIS A 29 1.69 -6.66 7.19
N TYR A 30 2.16 -5.46 7.54
CA TYR A 30 3.40 -4.88 7.02
C TYR A 30 4.63 -5.34 7.80
N GLU A 31 4.72 -6.65 8.07
CA GLU A 31 5.81 -7.23 8.85
C GLU A 31 7.18 -6.77 8.32
N GLY A 32 8.02 -6.30 9.24
CA GLY A 32 9.35 -5.77 8.91
C GLY A 32 9.35 -4.30 8.49
N PHE A 33 8.21 -3.61 8.42
CA PHE A 33 8.11 -2.16 8.24
C PHE A 33 7.51 -1.52 9.49
N ASP A 34 8.16 -0.45 9.99
CA ASP A 34 7.58 0.36 11.07
C ASP A 34 6.61 1.38 10.43
N VAL A 35 5.34 0.99 10.38
CA VAL A 35 4.26 1.79 9.78
C VAL A 35 3.51 2.64 10.81
N THR A 36 4.02 2.76 12.03
CA THR A 36 3.39 3.53 13.11
C THR A 36 3.13 4.98 12.71
N GLU A 37 4.05 5.58 11.92
CA GLU A 37 3.94 6.98 11.47
C GLU A 37 2.88 7.22 10.38
N ILE A 38 2.34 6.15 9.78
CA ILE A 38 1.29 6.20 8.75
C ILE A 38 0.03 5.40 9.13
N THR A 39 -0.06 4.97 10.39
CA THR A 39 -1.24 4.32 10.95
C THR A 39 -2.20 5.40 11.46
N GLU A 40 -3.42 5.40 10.94
CA GLU A 40 -4.41 6.44 11.20
C GLU A 40 -5.81 5.84 11.38
N VAL A 41 -6.69 6.61 12.02
CA VAL A 41 -8.13 6.31 12.04
C VAL A 41 -8.77 6.93 10.81
N HIS A 42 -9.22 6.09 9.88
CA HIS A 42 -9.92 6.49 8.66
C HIS A 42 -11.41 6.54 8.93
N HIS A 43 -12.09 7.56 8.41
CA HIS A 43 -13.53 7.74 8.57
C HIS A 43 -14.26 7.60 7.24
N SER A 44 -15.41 6.94 7.28
CA SER A 44 -16.31 6.87 6.13
C SER A 44 -16.96 8.22 5.87
N ASP A 45 -17.11 8.54 4.58
CA ASP A 45 -18.13 9.46 4.11
C ASP A 45 -19.23 8.64 3.42
N PHE A 46 -20.39 8.55 4.06
CA PHE A 46 -21.56 7.82 3.58
C PHE A 46 -22.31 8.53 2.44
N SER A 47 -21.82 9.67 1.95
CA SER A 47 -22.39 10.35 0.77
C SER A 47 -22.22 9.55 -0.53
N SER A 48 -21.24 8.63 -0.59
CA SER A 48 -20.99 7.76 -1.74
C SER A 48 -20.45 6.38 -1.32
N PRO A 49 -20.80 5.29 -2.02
CA PRO A 49 -20.18 3.98 -1.81
C PRO A 49 -18.66 3.96 -1.98
N THR A 50 -18.10 4.88 -2.79
CA THR A 50 -16.65 4.96 -3.08
C THR A 50 -15.82 5.63 -1.97
N THR A 51 -16.49 6.26 -1.01
CA THR A 51 -15.93 6.92 0.17
C THR A 51 -16.39 6.26 1.48
N THR A 52 -17.20 5.21 1.36
CA THR A 52 -17.58 4.34 2.48
C THR A 52 -16.53 3.25 2.67
N ILE A 53 -16.09 3.07 3.90
CA ILE A 53 -15.23 1.96 4.33
C ILE A 53 -16.12 0.73 4.50
N TRP A 54 -15.76 -0.35 3.82
CA TRP A 54 -16.47 -1.62 3.87
C TRP A 54 -15.62 -2.62 4.65
N GLY A 55 -16.21 -3.22 5.68
CA GLY A 55 -15.58 -4.33 6.39
C GLY A 55 -15.50 -5.58 5.53
N HIS A 56 -14.69 -6.55 5.97
CA HIS A 56 -14.60 -7.86 5.31
C HIS A 56 -15.92 -8.65 5.31
N ASP A 57 -16.84 -8.30 6.21
CA ASP A 57 -18.21 -8.81 6.29
C ASP A 57 -19.15 -8.19 5.22
N GLY A 58 -18.68 -7.20 4.47
CA GLY A 58 -19.50 -6.43 3.53
C GLY A 58 -20.36 -5.37 4.20
N GLU A 59 -20.21 -5.16 5.52
CA GLU A 59 -20.95 -4.14 6.25
C GLU A 59 -20.19 -2.80 6.27
N PRO A 60 -20.89 -1.67 6.09
CA PRO A 60 -20.27 -0.36 6.15
C PRO A 60 -19.77 -0.06 7.58
N LYS A 61 -18.58 0.51 7.71
CA LYS A 61 -18.00 0.92 9.00
C LYS A 61 -17.94 2.44 9.08
N GLU A 62 -18.20 3.01 10.25
CA GLU A 62 -18.03 4.46 10.48
C GLU A 62 -16.56 4.88 10.43
N SER A 63 -15.69 4.06 11.02
CA SER A 63 -14.25 4.25 11.01
C SER A 63 -13.50 2.92 11.09
N MET A 64 -12.23 2.97 10.70
CA MET A 64 -11.29 1.85 10.80
C MET A 64 -9.89 2.41 11.06
N GLU A 65 -9.21 1.88 12.09
CA GLU A 65 -7.79 2.14 12.30
C GLU A 65 -6.96 1.21 11.41
N GLY A 66 -5.96 1.76 10.75
CA GLY A 66 -5.02 0.99 9.94
C GLY A 66 -4.21 1.86 9.00
N VAL A 67 -3.48 1.20 8.11
CA VAL A 67 -2.65 1.85 7.11
C VAL A 67 -3.38 1.83 5.78
N TYR A 68 -3.56 3.01 5.19
CA TYR A 68 -4.09 3.10 3.84
C TYR A 68 -3.02 2.64 2.84
N ASN A 69 -3.27 1.57 2.08
CA ASN A 69 -2.21 0.90 1.33
C ASN A 69 -1.52 1.81 0.32
N LEU A 70 -2.25 2.74 -0.31
CA LEU A 70 -1.64 3.69 -1.22
C LEU A 70 -0.65 4.62 -0.51
N THR A 71 -0.95 5.06 0.72
CA THR A 71 -0.03 5.83 1.56
C THR A 71 1.23 5.03 1.87
N PHE A 72 1.09 3.75 2.23
CA PHE A 72 2.22 2.86 2.43
C PHE A 72 3.09 2.73 1.18
N LEU A 73 2.50 2.60 -0.01
CA LEU A 73 3.24 2.50 -1.26
C LEU A 73 4.08 3.74 -1.56
N TYR A 74 3.53 4.94 -1.36
CA TYR A 74 4.31 6.18 -1.49
C TYR A 74 5.42 6.25 -0.43
N TRP A 75 5.09 5.92 0.81
CA TRP A 75 6.02 5.95 1.93
C TRP A 75 7.20 4.98 1.73
N VAL A 76 6.94 3.74 1.32
CA VAL A 76 8.00 2.74 1.11
C VAL A 76 8.89 3.10 -0.10
N ALA A 77 8.32 3.73 -1.13
CA ALA A 77 9.10 4.22 -2.27
C ALA A 77 10.00 5.38 -1.88
N ASP A 78 9.52 6.34 -1.08
CA ASP A 78 10.35 7.41 -0.50
C ASP A 78 11.48 6.84 0.35
N LYS A 79 11.18 5.89 1.26
CA LYS A 79 12.21 5.21 2.05
C LYS A 79 13.16 4.38 1.18
N ALA A 80 12.79 3.95 -0.02
CA ALA A 80 13.68 3.31 -0.98
C ALA A 80 14.53 4.31 -1.80
N GLY A 81 14.28 5.62 -1.63
CA GLY A 81 14.93 6.68 -2.41
C GLY A 81 14.45 6.76 -3.86
N LEU A 82 13.21 6.33 -4.12
CA LEU A 82 12.59 6.40 -5.44
C LEU A 82 11.70 7.63 -5.54
N GLU A 83 11.97 8.46 -6.54
CA GLU A 83 11.03 9.50 -6.96
C GLU A 83 9.91 8.85 -7.79
N VAL A 84 8.73 8.73 -7.19
CA VAL A 84 7.57 8.19 -7.88
C VAL A 84 6.86 9.32 -8.63
N ASP A 85 6.99 9.33 -9.95
CA ASP A 85 6.09 10.09 -10.82
C ASP A 85 4.83 9.28 -11.09
N THR A 86 3.74 9.56 -10.37
CA THR A 86 2.47 8.87 -10.64
C THR A 86 1.74 9.54 -11.80
N PRO A 87 1.27 8.76 -12.79
CA PRO A 87 0.46 9.34 -13.87
C PRO A 87 -0.80 9.98 -13.27
N TYR A 88 -1.34 11.03 -13.91
CA TYR A 88 -2.61 11.67 -13.56
C TYR A 88 -3.80 10.68 -13.69
N GLY A 89 -3.89 9.72 -12.77
CA GLY A 89 -4.82 8.61 -12.77
C GLY A 89 -5.42 8.34 -11.40
N GLY A 90 -6.38 7.41 -11.35
CA GLY A 90 -7.04 7.00 -10.11
C GLY A 90 -6.12 6.19 -9.19
N ARG A 91 -6.51 6.07 -7.91
CA ARG A 91 -5.76 5.39 -6.84
C ARG A 91 -5.18 4.04 -7.21
N GLY A 92 -5.99 3.16 -7.84
CA GLY A 92 -5.51 1.85 -8.29
C GLY A 92 -4.47 1.90 -9.41
N SER A 93 -4.53 2.90 -10.29
CA SER A 93 -3.49 3.10 -11.31
C SER A 93 -2.19 3.59 -10.69
N ASN A 94 -2.26 4.47 -9.69
CA ASN A 94 -1.09 4.93 -8.95
C ASN A 94 -0.42 3.78 -8.20
N ALA A 95 -1.20 2.95 -7.49
CA ALA A 95 -0.68 1.77 -6.78
C ALA A 95 0.05 0.79 -7.72
N ARG A 96 -0.56 0.44 -8.86
CA ARG A 96 0.08 -0.39 -9.88
C ARG A 96 1.38 0.22 -10.40
N HIS A 97 1.40 1.53 -10.60
CA HIS A 97 2.58 2.23 -11.11
C HIS A 97 3.73 2.21 -10.09
N ILE A 98 3.44 2.52 -8.82
CA ILE A 98 4.43 2.50 -7.74
C ILE A 98 5.03 1.09 -7.58
N VAL A 99 4.18 0.06 -7.48
CA VAL A 99 4.65 -1.32 -7.32
C VAL A 99 5.48 -1.76 -8.52
N LYS A 100 5.09 -1.38 -9.75
CA LYS A 100 5.91 -1.64 -10.94
C LYS A 100 7.31 -1.02 -10.82
N GLN A 101 7.42 0.24 -10.39
CA GLN A 101 8.73 0.88 -10.19
C GLN A 101 9.55 0.18 -9.10
N LEU A 102 8.93 -0.22 -8.00
CA LEU A 102 9.58 -0.98 -6.91
C LEU A 102 10.08 -2.34 -7.40
N VAL A 103 9.30 -3.06 -8.22
CA VAL A 103 9.69 -4.31 -8.87
C VAL A 103 10.92 -4.09 -9.77
N GLU A 104 10.85 -3.12 -10.69
CA GLU A 104 11.96 -2.80 -11.61
C GLU A 104 13.23 -2.38 -10.86
N TRP A 105 13.09 -1.60 -9.79
CA TRP A 105 14.22 -1.14 -9.00
C TRP A 105 14.87 -2.25 -8.16
N SER A 106 14.06 -3.12 -7.55
CA SER A 106 14.52 -4.18 -6.65
C SER A 106 14.93 -5.47 -7.36
N GLY A 107 14.40 -5.73 -8.56
CA GLY A 107 14.57 -7.00 -9.28
C GLY A 107 13.72 -8.14 -8.72
N ALA A 108 12.57 -7.82 -8.13
CA ALA A 108 11.62 -8.81 -7.64
C ALA A 108 10.92 -9.56 -8.77
N ASP A 109 10.53 -10.81 -8.50
CA ASP A 109 9.56 -11.52 -9.34
C ASP A 109 8.14 -11.28 -8.80
N PRO A 110 7.30 -10.48 -9.49
CA PRO A 110 5.95 -10.16 -9.02
C PRO A 110 4.99 -11.36 -9.05
N ASP A 111 5.36 -12.45 -9.72
CA ASP A 111 4.57 -13.68 -9.80
C ASP A 111 5.03 -14.75 -8.77
N ALA A 112 6.03 -14.46 -7.93
CA ALA A 112 6.54 -15.41 -6.93
C ALA A 112 5.51 -15.85 -5.87
N THR A 113 4.42 -15.10 -5.71
CA THR A 113 3.35 -15.35 -4.74
C THR A 113 2.15 -16.13 -5.32
N ARG A 114 2.17 -16.49 -6.61
CA ARG A 114 1.05 -17.16 -7.31
C ARG A 114 1.09 -18.69 -7.27
#